data_AF-A0A1T1BS04-F1
#
_entry.id   AF-A0A1T1BS04-F1
#
_cell.length_a   1.000
_cell.length_b   1.000
_cell.length_c   1.000
_cell.angle_alpha   90.00
_cell.angle_beta   90.00
_cell.angle_gamma   90.00
#
_symmetry.space_group_name_H-M   'P 1'
#
loop_
_entity.id
_entity.type
_entity.pdbx_description
1 polymer ?
#
loop_
_entity_poly.entity_id
_entity_poly.type
_entity_poly.pdbx_seq_one_letter_code
_entity_poly.pdbx_strand_id
1 'polypeptide(L)'
;MKGFKKFNLVSNLHPYKDEIISFYNYTFVPQDVKSIIGSNSNLSVKLNVASGDVDIDKKINNSIEIFKLEDIMSAHSDELKDLFNIRYKFSERYFEELFNKYKTLGLNYNNVYEVVFGAEYNELDFANRPFSKLKKDILKELVIIK
;
A
#
# COMPACT_ATOMS: atom_id res chain seq x y z
N MET A 1 -23.59 1.77 17.29
CA MET A 1 -24.48 2.09 16.15
C MET A 1 -23.64 2.66 15.00
N LYS A 2 -23.58 1.95 13.87
CA LYS A 2 -23.07 2.47 12.60
C LYS A 2 -24.16 3.44 12.08
N GLY A 3 -23.85 4.72 11.88
CA GLY A 3 -24.82 5.69 11.30
C GLY A 3 -24.88 7.11 11.88
N PHE A 4 -24.27 7.40 13.05
CA PHE A 4 -24.35 8.75 13.67
C PHE A 4 -23.18 9.69 13.34
N LYS A 5 -22.10 9.20 12.72
CA LYS A 5 -20.99 10.08 12.32
C LYS A 5 -21.42 10.91 11.11
N LYS A 6 -21.39 12.25 11.26
CA LYS A 6 -21.69 13.18 10.18
C LYS A 6 -20.69 12.96 9.03
N PHE A 7 -21.19 12.51 7.88
CA PHE A 7 -20.37 12.25 6.69
C PHE A 7 -20.77 13.21 5.57
N ASN A 8 -19.86 14.07 5.12
CA ASN A 8 -20.12 15.05 4.07
C ASN A 8 -18.84 15.40 3.29
N LEU A 9 -19.02 15.98 2.10
CA LEU A 9 -17.92 16.32 1.17
C LEU A 9 -17.07 17.53 1.61
N VAL A 10 -17.53 18.28 2.61
CA VAL A 10 -16.77 19.40 3.17
C VAL A 10 -15.72 18.87 4.14
N SER A 11 -16.07 17.89 4.98
CA SER A 11 -15.19 17.38 6.03
C SER A 11 -14.40 16.13 5.63
N ASN A 12 -14.84 15.41 4.60
CA ASN A 12 -14.31 14.10 4.22
C ASN A 12 -14.07 14.04 2.70
N LEU A 13 -13.15 13.15 2.33
CA LEU A 13 -12.79 12.88 0.94
C LEU A 13 -13.90 12.20 0.16
N HIS A 14 -13.98 12.54 -1.13
CA HIS A 14 -14.74 11.84 -2.14
C HIS A 14 -13.80 11.02 -3.05
N PRO A 15 -13.91 9.67 -3.05
CA PRO A 15 -12.96 8.77 -3.73
C PRO A 15 -12.70 9.05 -5.22
N TYR A 16 -13.66 9.63 -5.94
CA TYR A 16 -13.58 9.88 -7.39
C TYR A 16 -13.47 11.36 -7.79
N LYS A 17 -13.44 12.28 -6.82
CA LYS A 17 -13.38 13.73 -7.12
C LYS A 17 -12.09 14.35 -6.62
N ASP A 18 -11.55 13.82 -5.53
CA ASP A 18 -10.35 14.36 -4.90
C ASP A 18 -9.11 13.59 -5.41
N GLU A 19 -8.26 14.24 -6.19
CA GLU A 19 -6.97 13.71 -6.67
C GLU A 19 -5.91 13.75 -5.56
N ILE A 20 -6.12 12.96 -4.51
CA ILE A 20 -5.35 13.01 -3.27
C ILE A 20 -4.50 11.76 -3.04
N ILE A 21 -4.48 10.84 -4.01
CA ILE A 21 -3.86 9.53 -3.84
C ILE A 21 -2.36 9.61 -3.55
N SER A 22 -1.69 10.64 -4.06
CA SER A 22 -0.27 10.94 -3.83
C SER A 22 0.02 11.62 -2.50
N PHE A 23 -0.99 12.16 -1.80
CA PHE A 23 -0.83 12.89 -0.54
C PHE A 23 -0.78 12.00 0.69
N TYR A 24 -0.91 10.70 0.52
CA TYR A 24 -0.75 9.75 1.61
C TYR A 24 -0.16 8.45 1.11
N ASN A 25 0.59 7.79 1.97
CA ASN A 25 1.10 6.45 1.72
C ASN A 25 0.87 5.55 2.93
N TYR A 26 0.70 4.27 2.67
CA TYR A 26 0.76 3.27 3.72
C TYR A 26 2.21 3.05 4.14
N THR A 27 2.39 2.74 5.42
CA THR A 27 3.65 2.30 6.02
C THR A 27 3.37 1.17 7.00
N PHE A 28 4.40 0.51 7.49
CA PHE A 28 4.27 -0.62 8.41
C PHE A 28 5.03 -0.38 9.71
N VAL A 29 4.53 -0.95 10.79
CA VAL A 29 5.18 -0.96 12.10
C VAL A 29 5.26 -2.42 12.56
N PRO A 30 6.44 -3.05 12.51
CA PRO A 30 6.62 -4.43 12.96
C PRO A 30 6.48 -4.51 14.48
N GLN A 31 5.81 -5.56 14.97
CA GLN A 31 5.64 -5.78 16.42
C GLN A 31 6.65 -6.80 16.97
N ASP A 32 7.34 -7.53 16.10
CA ASP A 32 8.42 -8.44 16.48
C ASP A 32 9.46 -8.61 15.35
N VAL A 33 10.58 -9.29 15.65
CA VAL A 33 11.64 -9.54 14.66
C VAL A 33 11.20 -10.53 13.58
N LYS A 34 10.28 -11.45 13.89
CA LYS A 34 9.80 -12.47 12.96
C LYS A 34 8.96 -11.85 11.83
N SER A 35 8.28 -10.73 12.09
CA SER A 35 7.51 -10.00 11.08
C SER A 35 8.44 -9.34 10.06
N ILE A 36 9.59 -8.82 10.50
CA ILE A 36 10.60 -8.17 9.62
C ILE A 36 11.19 -9.17 8.62
N ILE A 37 11.38 -10.43 9.02
CA ILE A 37 11.91 -11.49 8.14
C ILE A 37 10.80 -12.24 7.38
N GLY A 38 9.54 -11.79 7.48
CA GLY A 38 8.40 -12.42 6.81
C GLY A 38 8.04 -13.82 7.33
N SER A 39 8.45 -14.17 8.55
CA SER A 39 8.10 -15.45 9.17
C SER A 39 6.67 -15.45 9.73
N ASN A 40 6.17 -14.30 10.17
CA ASN A 40 4.78 -14.08 10.58
C ASN A 40 4.28 -12.73 10.03
N SER A 41 3.05 -12.37 10.36
CA SER A 41 2.35 -11.16 9.94
C SER A 41 2.04 -10.22 11.12
N ASN A 42 2.82 -10.32 12.21
CA ASN A 42 2.60 -9.51 13.41
C ASN A 42 3.14 -8.08 13.21
N LEU A 43 2.42 -7.29 12.42
CA LEU A 43 2.73 -5.91 12.09
C LEU A 43 1.42 -5.12 12.01
N SER A 44 1.50 -3.82 12.26
CA SER A 44 0.40 -2.88 12.03
C SER A 44 0.68 -2.01 10.83
N VAL A 45 -0.35 -1.65 10.10
CA VAL A 45 -0.30 -0.70 8.99
C VAL A 45 -0.66 0.69 9.50
N LYS A 46 0.13 1.70 9.11
CA LYS A 46 -0.12 3.12 9.40
C LYS A 46 -0.22 3.91 8.11
N LEU A 47 -0.85 5.08 8.20
CA LEU A 47 -0.99 6.01 7.09
C LEU A 47 -0.24 7.29 7.40
N ASN A 48 0.70 7.63 6.51
CA ASN A 48 1.38 8.92 6.55
C ASN A 48 0.66 9.86 5.59
N VAL A 49 0.28 11.04 6.08
CA VAL A 49 -0.40 12.08 5.30
C VAL A 49 0.54 13.26 5.15
N ALA A 50 0.74 13.73 3.92
CA ALA A 50 1.66 14.81 3.58
C ALA A 50 1.22 15.52 2.29
N SER A 51 0.05 16.17 2.30
CA SER A 51 -0.35 17.03 1.17
C SER A 51 0.37 18.38 1.15
N GLY A 52 0.85 18.83 2.31
CA GLY A 52 1.39 20.18 2.49
C GLY A 52 0.31 21.25 2.71
N ASP A 53 -0.96 20.87 2.68
CA ASP A 53 -2.12 21.72 2.94
C ASP A 53 -2.88 21.19 4.17
N VAL A 54 -3.01 22.04 5.19
CA VAL A 54 -3.60 21.67 6.49
C VAL A 54 -5.07 21.26 6.36
N ASP A 55 -5.83 21.88 5.47
CA ASP A 55 -7.25 21.58 5.28
C ASP A 55 -7.42 20.25 4.53
N ILE A 56 -6.59 20.00 3.52
CA ILE A 56 -6.56 18.72 2.80
C ILE A 56 -6.13 17.59 3.76
N ASP A 57 -5.05 17.78 4.51
CA ASP A 57 -4.56 16.80 5.48
C ASP A 57 -5.63 16.46 6.53
N LYS A 58 -6.37 17.47 7.00
CA LYS A 58 -7.50 17.27 7.92
C LYS A 58 -8.61 16.44 7.31
N LYS A 59 -8.98 16.68 6.04
CA LYS A 59 -9.99 15.86 5.34
C LYS A 59 -9.52 14.42 5.17
N ILE A 60 -8.25 14.22 4.81
CA ILE A 60 -7.66 12.89 4.67
C ILE A 60 -7.73 12.16 6.01
N ASN A 61 -7.24 12.78 7.08
CA ASN A 61 -7.24 12.19 8.41
C ASN A 61 -8.65 11.85 8.91
N ASN A 62 -9.64 12.73 8.70
CA ASN A 62 -11.03 12.45 9.04
C ASN A 62 -11.56 11.21 8.30
N SER A 63 -11.28 11.10 6.99
CA SER A 63 -11.66 9.94 6.20
C SER A 63 -10.98 8.67 6.72
N ILE A 64 -9.68 8.71 7.00
CA ILE A 64 -8.93 7.57 7.56
C ILE A 64 -9.58 7.08 8.85
N GLU A 65 -9.95 7.99 9.76
CA GLU A 65 -10.54 7.66 11.05
C GLU A 65 -11.98 7.13 10.93
N ILE A 66 -12.78 7.70 10.01
CA ILE A 66 -14.16 7.26 9.75
C ILE A 66 -14.19 5.87 9.12
N PHE A 67 -13.32 5.63 8.14
CA PHE A 67 -13.25 4.35 7.43
C PHE A 67 -12.40 3.31 8.15
N LYS A 68 -11.71 3.69 9.23
CA LYS A 68 -10.84 2.80 10.01
C LYS A 68 -9.79 2.11 9.13
N LEU A 69 -9.19 2.88 8.21
CA LEU A 69 -8.29 2.31 7.20
C LEU A 69 -7.07 1.63 7.84
N GLU A 70 -6.45 2.25 8.86
CA GLU A 70 -5.32 1.62 9.55
C GLU A 70 -5.70 0.29 10.21
N ASP A 71 -6.85 0.23 10.88
CA ASP A 71 -7.32 -0.98 11.57
C ASP A 71 -7.65 -2.09 10.55
N ILE A 72 -8.35 -1.73 9.46
CA ILE A 72 -8.71 -2.67 8.39
C ILE A 72 -7.45 -3.21 7.72
N MET A 73 -6.50 -2.35 7.35
CA MET A 73 -5.28 -2.80 6.68
C MET A 73 -4.38 -3.59 7.62
N SER A 74 -4.31 -3.22 8.91
CA SER A 74 -3.58 -4.00 9.93
C SER A 74 -4.18 -5.38 10.13
N ALA A 75 -5.50 -5.53 10.06
CA ALA A 75 -6.17 -6.83 10.15
C ALA A 75 -5.86 -7.75 8.95
N HIS A 76 -5.35 -7.21 7.85
CA HIS A 76 -4.92 -7.96 6.65
C HIS A 76 -3.39 -7.97 6.50
N SER A 77 -2.65 -7.87 7.60
CA SER A 77 -1.18 -7.88 7.60
C SER A 77 -0.56 -9.13 6.95
N ASP A 78 -1.31 -10.23 6.87
CA ASP A 78 -0.92 -11.45 6.13
C ASP A 78 -0.59 -11.17 4.66
N GLU A 79 -1.29 -10.22 4.02
CA GLU A 79 -1.02 -9.79 2.64
C GLU A 79 0.38 -9.19 2.45
N LEU A 80 1.02 -8.75 3.53
CA LEU A 80 2.34 -8.14 3.51
C LEU A 80 3.46 -9.13 3.81
N LYS A 81 3.16 -10.27 4.43
CA LYS A 81 4.15 -11.27 4.84
C LYS A 81 5.08 -11.69 3.70
N ASP A 82 4.52 -11.93 2.52
CA ASP A 82 5.29 -12.36 1.35
C ASP A 82 6.26 -11.27 0.87
N LEU A 83 5.90 -10.00 1.01
CA LEU A 83 6.76 -8.86 0.65
C LEU A 83 8.01 -8.83 1.56
N PHE A 84 7.84 -9.01 2.86
CA PHE A 84 8.95 -9.09 3.82
C PHE A 84 9.82 -10.33 3.60
N ASN A 85 9.19 -11.47 3.34
CA ASN A 85 9.89 -12.71 3.04
C ASN A 85 10.73 -12.57 1.76
N ILE A 86 10.20 -11.89 0.74
CA ILE A 86 10.93 -11.55 -0.48
C ILE A 86 12.11 -10.62 -0.14
N ARG A 87 11.87 -9.53 0.60
CA ARG A 87 12.92 -8.58 1.00
C ARG A 87 14.05 -9.25 1.77
N TYR A 88 13.73 -10.19 2.64
CA TYR A 88 14.69 -10.89 3.48
C TYR A 88 15.52 -11.92 2.70
N LYS A 89 14.89 -12.66 1.77
CA LYS A 89 15.54 -13.75 1.03
C LYS A 89 16.27 -13.30 -0.22
N PHE A 90 15.85 -12.19 -0.82
CA PHE A 90 16.36 -11.73 -2.10
C PHE A 90 17.05 -10.38 -2.00
N SER A 91 17.92 -10.08 -2.98
CA SER A 91 18.62 -8.81 -3.05
C SER A 91 17.66 -7.66 -3.40
N GLU A 92 18.06 -6.42 -3.13
CA GLU A 92 17.35 -5.21 -3.59
C GLU A 92 17.16 -5.17 -5.10
N ARG A 93 18.04 -5.85 -5.85
CA ARG A 93 18.02 -5.90 -7.31
C ARG A 93 17.15 -7.03 -7.86
N TYR A 94 16.57 -7.85 -6.99
CA TYR A 94 15.80 -9.04 -7.38
C TYR A 94 14.72 -8.72 -8.40
N PHE A 95 13.89 -7.71 -8.13
CA PHE A 95 12.79 -7.39 -9.04
C PHE A 95 13.31 -6.84 -10.38
N GLU A 96 14.39 -6.05 -10.36
CA GLU A 96 15.05 -5.57 -11.59
C GLU A 96 15.62 -6.71 -12.42
N GLU A 97 16.31 -7.67 -11.79
CA GLU A 97 16.86 -8.86 -12.45
C GLU A 97 15.75 -9.75 -13.01
N LEU A 98 14.68 -9.95 -12.24
CA LEU A 98 13.52 -10.72 -12.65
C LEU A 98 12.84 -10.08 -13.86
N PHE A 99 12.61 -8.77 -13.82
CA PHE A 99 12.07 -8.00 -14.93
C PHE A 99 12.94 -8.11 -16.17
N ASN A 100 14.26 -7.93 -16.04
CA ASN A 100 15.19 -8.03 -17.17
C ASN A 100 15.16 -9.41 -17.83
N LYS A 101 14.98 -10.48 -17.03
CA LYS A 101 14.81 -11.84 -17.55
C LYS A 101 13.52 -12.00 -18.35
N TYR A 102 12.38 -11.55 -17.80
CA TYR A 102 11.07 -11.67 -18.45
C TYR A 102 10.84 -10.69 -19.59
N LYS A 103 11.58 -9.59 -19.65
CA LYS A 103 11.58 -8.65 -20.78
C LYS A 103 11.88 -9.35 -22.11
N THR A 104 12.70 -10.40 -22.10
CA THR A 104 12.99 -11.22 -23.28
C THR A 104 11.76 -11.96 -23.84
N LEU A 105 10.73 -12.17 -23.02
CA LEU A 105 9.46 -12.79 -23.42
C LEU A 105 8.41 -11.75 -23.87
N GLY A 106 8.77 -10.47 -23.98
CA GLY A 106 7.84 -9.39 -24.35
C GLY A 106 6.96 -8.90 -23.21
N LEU A 107 7.21 -9.30 -21.96
CA LEU A 107 6.49 -8.79 -20.80
C LEU A 107 7.02 -7.40 -20.39
N ASN A 108 6.10 -6.47 -20.17
CA ASN A 108 6.43 -5.14 -19.64
C ASN A 108 6.56 -5.17 -18.10
N TYR A 109 6.97 -4.04 -17.52
CA TYR A 109 7.20 -3.93 -16.07
C TYR A 109 5.94 -4.24 -15.25
N ASN A 110 4.77 -3.73 -15.69
CA ASN A 110 3.49 -3.93 -15.02
C ASN A 110 3.07 -5.40 -15.02
N ASN A 111 3.20 -6.08 -16.16
CA ASN A 111 2.87 -7.50 -16.27
C ASN A 111 3.71 -8.33 -15.28
N VAL A 112 5.01 -8.05 -15.18
CA VAL A 112 5.89 -8.76 -14.24
C VAL A 112 5.52 -8.40 -12.80
N TYR A 113 5.26 -7.12 -12.51
CA TYR A 113 4.82 -6.65 -11.20
C TYR A 113 3.53 -7.36 -10.72
N GLU A 114 2.52 -7.40 -11.59
CA GLU A 114 1.22 -8.02 -11.31
C GLU A 114 1.32 -9.52 -11.06
N VAL A 115 2.19 -10.22 -11.81
CA VAL A 115 2.41 -11.66 -11.63
C VAL A 115 3.15 -11.94 -10.32
N VAL A 116 4.13 -11.11 -9.96
CA VAL A 116 5.00 -11.35 -8.81
C VAL A 116 4.31 -10.97 -7.50
N PHE A 117 3.60 -9.84 -7.47
CA PHE A 117 3.03 -9.28 -6.24
C PHE A 117 1.50 -9.41 -6.16
N GLY A 118 0.84 -9.88 -7.22
CA GLY A 118 -0.62 -10.00 -7.25
C GLY A 118 -1.34 -8.66 -7.14
N ALA A 119 -0.67 -7.56 -7.53
CA ALA A 119 -1.12 -6.19 -7.32
C ALA A 119 -0.99 -5.36 -8.60
N GLU A 120 -1.81 -4.33 -8.74
CA GLU A 120 -1.75 -3.40 -9.85
C GLU A 120 -0.65 -2.35 -9.61
N TYR A 121 0.21 -2.11 -10.61
CA TYR A 121 1.28 -1.10 -10.50
C TYR A 121 0.76 0.32 -10.73
N ASN A 122 -0.15 0.49 -11.69
CA ASN A 122 -0.71 1.77 -12.07
C ASN A 122 -1.78 2.22 -11.07
N GLU A 123 -1.76 3.50 -10.71
CA GLU A 123 -2.69 4.07 -9.73
C GLU A 123 -4.15 4.06 -10.24
N LEU A 124 -4.33 4.27 -11.55
CA LEU A 124 -5.63 4.20 -12.21
C LEU A 124 -6.27 2.80 -12.11
N ASP A 125 -5.44 1.78 -11.97
CA ASP A 125 -5.87 0.38 -11.97
C ASP A 125 -5.97 -0.20 -10.55
N PHE A 126 -5.64 0.55 -9.50
CA PHE A 126 -5.67 0.04 -8.11
C PHE A 126 -7.02 -0.53 -7.67
N ALA A 127 -8.13 -0.09 -8.29
CA ALA A 127 -9.45 -0.63 -8.01
C ALA A 127 -9.67 -2.04 -8.57
N ASN A 128 -8.86 -2.47 -9.55
CA ASN A 128 -9.00 -3.77 -10.22
C ASN A 128 -8.50 -4.92 -9.35
N ARG A 129 -7.57 -4.67 -8.41
CA ARG A 129 -7.13 -5.68 -7.42
C ARG A 129 -7.04 -5.11 -6.01
N PRO A 130 -7.60 -5.82 -5.01
CA PRO A 130 -7.47 -5.44 -3.60
C PRO A 130 -6.02 -5.19 -3.18
N PHE A 131 -5.84 -4.26 -2.25
CA PHE A 131 -4.55 -3.95 -1.63
C PHE A 131 -3.44 -3.46 -2.57
N SER A 132 -3.72 -3.16 -3.85
CA SER A 132 -2.70 -2.72 -4.81
C SER A 132 -1.93 -1.49 -4.31
N LYS A 133 -2.65 -0.47 -3.83
CA LYS A 133 -2.02 0.72 -3.23
C LYS A 133 -1.13 0.36 -2.03
N LEU A 134 -1.68 -0.42 -1.10
CA LEU A 134 -0.97 -0.86 0.11
C LEU A 134 0.33 -1.59 -0.26
N LYS A 135 0.26 -2.61 -1.11
CA LYS A 135 1.42 -3.40 -1.53
C LYS A 135 2.45 -2.53 -2.24
N LYS A 136 2.04 -1.61 -3.12
CA LYS A 136 2.95 -0.68 -3.79
C LYS A 136 3.70 0.22 -2.82
N ASP A 137 3.01 0.81 -1.86
CA ASP A 137 3.62 1.70 -0.87
C ASP A 137 4.64 0.93 0.00
N ILE A 138 4.27 -0.27 0.49
CA ILE A 138 5.17 -1.12 1.28
C ILE A 138 6.36 -1.60 0.45
N LEU A 139 6.17 -1.98 -0.81
CA LEU A 139 7.26 -2.39 -1.70
C LEU A 139 8.30 -1.29 -1.94
N LYS A 140 7.83 -0.03 -2.03
CA LYS A 140 8.71 1.15 -2.11
C LYS A 140 9.46 1.36 -0.82
N GLU A 141 8.77 1.28 0.33
CA GLU A 141 9.41 1.42 1.65
C GLU A 141 10.46 0.32 1.89
N LEU A 142 10.22 -0.90 1.41
CA LEU A 142 11.18 -2.01 1.47
C LEU A 142 12.30 -1.91 0.43
N VAL A 143 12.27 -0.93 -0.49
CA VAL A 143 13.26 -0.76 -1.57
C VAL A 143 13.32 -1.99 -2.50
N ILE A 144 12.19 -2.66 -2.72
CA ILE A 144 12.07 -3.75 -3.71
C ILE A 144 11.77 -3.18 -5.11
N ILE A 145 11.00 -2.10 -5.15
CA ILE A 145 10.67 -1.35 -6.37
C ILE A 145 11.05 0.11 -6.19
N LYS A 146 11.16 0.85 -7.30
CA LYS A 146 11.44 2.29 -7.32
C LYS A 146 10.17 3.10 -7.53
#